data_AF-A0A3M1Y4G9-F1
#
_entry.id   AF-A0A3M1Y4G9-F1
#
_cell.length_a   1.000
_cell.length_b   1.000
_cell.length_c   1.000
_cell.angle_alpha   90.00
_cell.angle_beta   90.00
_cell.angle_gamma   90.00
#
_symmetry.space_group_name_H-M   'P 1'
#
loop_
_entity.id
_entity.type
_entity.pdbx_description
1 polymer ?
#
loop_
_entity_poly.entity_id
_entity_poly.type
_entity_poly.pdbx_seq_one_letter_code
_entity_poly.pdbx_strand_id
1 'polypeptide(L)'
;MDLEKVYDYLSQITCYRKVSQGKTASLGKSVYYLREALPKTEATITIDRKQKKLCFEYEKERGTQKHQLPIRAFPKQALMGEPFQNARLPGIQLPIPFVENLQEMYYRARFLETNPVTT
;
A
#
# COMPACT_ATOMS: atom_id res chain seq x y z
N MET A 1 6.20 -14.67 19.69
CA MET A 1 5.92 -14.38 18.27
C MET A 1 6.77 -15.30 17.44
N ASP A 2 6.15 -16.13 16.63
CA ASP A 2 6.82 -17.10 15.78
C ASP A 2 7.13 -16.45 14.42
N LEU A 3 8.39 -16.08 14.21
CA LEU A 3 8.83 -15.38 12.99
C LEU A 3 8.73 -16.26 11.75
N GLU A 4 8.87 -17.58 11.90
CA GLU A 4 8.74 -18.52 10.77
C GLU A 4 7.33 -18.46 10.21
N LYS A 5 6.31 -18.51 11.07
CA LYS A 5 4.90 -18.38 10.66
C LYS A 5 4.59 -17.04 9.99
N VAL A 6 5.23 -15.96 10.44
CA VAL A 6 5.09 -14.64 9.81
C VAL A 6 5.67 -14.66 8.39
N TYR A 7 6.88 -15.20 8.21
CA TYR A 7 7.47 -15.31 6.88
C TYR A 7 6.68 -16.26 5.97
N ASP A 8 6.11 -17.33 6.51
CA ASP A 8 5.25 -18.26 5.77
C ASP A 8 4.01 -17.54 5.23
N TYR A 9 3.33 -16.80 6.09
CA TYR A 9 2.18 -16.00 5.69
C TYR A 9 2.57 -14.94 4.65
N LEU A 10 3.63 -14.18 4.91
CA LEU A 10 4.10 -13.12 4.02
C LEU A 10 4.55 -13.66 2.66
N SER A 11 5.09 -14.88 2.59
CA SER A 11 5.51 -15.51 1.33
C SER A 11 4.35 -15.86 0.39
N GLN A 12 3.12 -15.92 0.91
CA GLN A 12 1.91 -16.16 0.12
C GLN A 12 1.36 -14.86 -0.50
N ILE A 13 1.83 -13.71 -0.02
CA ILE A 13 1.34 -12.41 -0.46
C ILE A 13 2.15 -11.93 -1.67
N THR A 14 1.44 -11.54 -2.72
CA THR A 14 1.99 -10.84 -3.88
C THR A 14 1.53 -9.39 -3.83
N CYS A 15 2.48 -8.45 -3.89
CA CYS A 15 2.21 -7.03 -3.93
C CYS A 15 2.57 -6.46 -5.30
N TYR A 16 1.71 -5.61 -5.85
CA TYR A 16 1.97 -4.90 -7.11
C TYR A 16 2.24 -3.42 -6.83
N ARG A 17 3.31 -2.87 -7.41
CA ARG A 17 3.70 -1.48 -7.22
C ARG A 17 4.20 -0.88 -8.52
N LYS A 18 3.79 0.34 -8.80
CA LYS A 18 4.29 1.10 -9.95
C LYS A 18 5.71 1.59 -9.67
N VAL A 19 6.61 1.41 -10.63
CA VAL A 19 7.97 1.94 -10.61
C VAL A 19 7.93 3.45 -10.81
N SER A 20 8.57 4.19 -9.91
CA SER A 20 8.65 5.65 -9.98
C SER A 20 9.50 6.13 -11.17
N GLN A 21 9.44 7.44 -11.46
CA GLN A 21 10.35 8.06 -12.43
C GLN A 21 11.82 7.87 -12.05
N GLY A 22 12.14 7.90 -10.74
CA GLY A 22 13.47 7.66 -10.21
C GLY A 22 13.87 6.18 -10.14
N LYS A 23 13.14 5.29 -10.83
CA LYS A 23 13.35 3.83 -10.83
C LYS A 23 13.35 3.24 -9.41
N THR A 24 12.36 3.63 -8.61
CA THR A 24 12.16 3.10 -7.26
C THR A 24 10.78 2.48 -7.09
N ALA A 25 10.67 1.54 -6.16
CA ALA A 25 9.40 1.01 -5.69
C ALA A 25 9.34 1.10 -4.16
N SER A 26 8.15 1.40 -3.62
CA SER A 26 7.94 1.48 -2.17
C SER A 26 7.14 0.28 -1.65
N LEU A 27 7.57 -0.23 -0.50
CA LEU A 27 6.83 -1.21 0.28
C LEU A 27 6.68 -0.65 1.70
N GLY A 28 5.49 -0.15 2.02
CA GLY A 28 5.27 0.62 3.23
C GLY A 28 6.10 1.91 3.22
N LYS A 29 6.88 2.13 4.28
CA LYS A 29 7.79 3.29 4.41
C LYS A 29 9.16 3.08 3.75
N SER A 30 9.45 1.85 3.30
CA SER A 30 10.76 1.50 2.75
C SER A 30 10.78 1.71 1.23
N VAL A 31 11.81 2.41 0.74
CA VAL A 31 12.04 2.65 -0.69
C VAL A 31 13.19 1.77 -1.17
N TYR A 32 12.95 1.10 -2.30
CA TYR A 32 13.90 0.20 -2.96
C TYR A 32 14.25 0.75 -4.34
N TYR A 33 15.55 0.74 -4.68
CA TYR A 33 16.04 1.19 -5.98
C TYR A 33 16.12 0.01 -6.94
N LEU A 34 15.50 0.15 -8.11
CA LEU A 34 15.43 -0.85 -9.16
C LEU A 34 16.14 -0.28 -10.41
N ARG A 35 17.48 -0.24 -10.40
CA ARG A 35 18.30 0.52 -11.37
C ARG A 35 17.97 0.23 -12.85
N GLU A 36 17.57 -1.01 -13.13
CA GLU A 36 17.30 -1.48 -14.49
C GLU A 36 15.81 -1.53 -14.83
N ALA A 37 14.94 -1.13 -13.90
CA ALA A 37 13.50 -1.09 -14.15
C ALA A 37 13.15 0.06 -15.11
N LEU A 38 12.19 -0.21 -15.99
CA LEU A 38 11.54 0.82 -16.77
C LEU A 38 10.66 1.69 -15.85
N PRO A 39 10.75 3.03 -15.94
CA PRO A 39 9.85 3.89 -15.19
C PRO A 39 8.39 3.67 -15.57
N LYS A 40 7.46 3.90 -14.64
CA LYS A 40 6.00 3.79 -14.83
C LYS A 40 5.49 2.37 -15.16
N THR A 41 6.33 1.35 -15.20
CA THR A 41 5.88 -0.04 -15.31
C THR A 41 5.47 -0.60 -13.95
N GLU A 42 4.80 -1.74 -13.96
CA GLU A 42 4.45 -2.46 -12.74
C GLU A 42 5.61 -3.37 -12.31
N ALA A 43 5.89 -3.38 -11.01
CA ALA A 43 6.78 -4.32 -10.37
C ALA A 43 5.95 -5.22 -9.43
N THR A 44 6.14 -6.52 -9.59
CA THR A 44 5.62 -7.55 -8.70
C THR A 44 6.61 -7.79 -7.58
N ILE A 45 6.13 -7.78 -6.34
CA ILE A 45 6.92 -7.95 -5.13
C ILE A 45 6.43 -9.19 -4.41
N THR A 46 7.34 -10.15 -4.21
CA THR A 46 7.10 -11.37 -3.43
C THR A 46 8.18 -11.52 -2.36
N ILE A 47 7.95 -12.41 -1.39
CA ILE A 47 8.92 -12.72 -0.33
C ILE A 47 9.45 -14.13 -0.53
N ASP A 48 10.78 -14.25 -0.67
CA ASP A 48 11.46 -15.53 -0.63
C ASP A 48 11.59 -15.97 0.83
N ARG A 49 10.81 -16.99 1.20
CA ARG A 49 10.81 -17.60 2.54
C ARG A 49 12.19 -18.10 2.97
N LYS A 50 12.93 -18.75 2.06
CA LYS A 50 14.21 -19.39 2.38
C LYS A 50 15.28 -18.34 2.62
N GLN A 51 15.34 -17.34 1.74
CA GLN A 51 16.35 -16.29 1.83
C GLN A 51 15.95 -15.12 2.73
N LYS A 52 14.68 -15.04 3.14
CA LYS A 52 14.11 -13.93 3.92
C LYS A 52 14.35 -12.58 3.22
N LYS A 53 14.18 -12.56 1.89
CA LYS A 53 14.41 -11.40 1.01
C LYS A 53 13.15 -11.05 0.23
N LEU A 54 13.08 -9.80 -0.23
CA LEU A 54 12.10 -9.37 -1.21
C LEU A 54 12.59 -9.68 -2.61
N CYS A 55 11.72 -10.28 -3.40
CA CYS A 55 11.92 -10.52 -4.82
C CYS A 55 11.09 -9.50 -5.60
N PHE A 56 11.77 -8.62 -6.33
CA PHE A 56 11.15 -7.67 -7.24
C PHE A 56 11.25 -8.23 -8.65
N GLU A 57 10.11 -8.44 -9.31
CA GLU A 57 10.02 -8.78 -10.71
C GLU A 57 9.47 -7.58 -11.48
N TYR A 58 10.21 -7.08 -12.46
CA TYR A 58 9.86 -5.88 -13.23
C TYR A 58 10.34 -5.96 -14.67
N GLU A 59 9.75 -5.15 -15.53
CA GLU A 59 10.17 -4.98 -16.92
C GLU A 59 11.43 -4.11 -17.03
N LYS A 60 12.34 -4.56 -17.89
CA LYS A 60 13.51 -3.82 -18.37
C LYS A 60 13.49 -3.76 -19.91
N GLU A 61 14.40 -2.98 -20.49
CA GLU A 61 14.49 -2.81 -21.96
C GLU A 61 14.58 -4.13 -22.74
N ARG A 62 15.14 -5.19 -22.14
CA ARG A 62 15.29 -6.52 -22.74
C ARG A 62 14.63 -7.60 -21.89
N GLY A 63 13.33 -7.48 -21.67
CA GLY A 63 12.49 -8.50 -21.02
C GLY A 63 12.26 -8.24 -19.53
N THR A 64 11.97 -9.31 -18.78
CA THR A 64 11.71 -9.23 -17.33
C THR A 64 12.98 -9.50 -16.53
N GLN A 65 13.07 -8.91 -15.35
CA GLN A 65 14.17 -9.14 -14.42
C GLN A 65 13.66 -9.38 -13.01
N LYS A 66 14.29 -10.33 -12.33
CA LYS A 66 14.11 -10.57 -10.90
C LYS A 66 15.30 -10.02 -10.13
N HIS A 67 15.03 -9.20 -9.13
CA HIS A 67 16.03 -8.60 -8.27
C HIS A 67 15.71 -8.88 -6.80
N GLN A 68 16.66 -9.47 -6.08
CA GLN A 68 16.48 -9.84 -4.69
C GLN A 68 17.12 -8.78 -3.78
N LEU A 69 16.31 -8.16 -2.93
CA LEU A 69 16.76 -7.15 -1.98
C LEU A 69 16.50 -7.61 -0.55
N PRO A 70 17.40 -7.29 0.39
CA PRO A 70 17.13 -7.54 1.80
C PRO A 70 15.91 -6.74 2.22
N ILE A 71 15.09 -7.32 3.09
CA ILE A 71 13.99 -6.59 3.72
C ILE A 71 14.62 -5.46 4.55
N ARG A 72 14.50 -4.22 4.09
CA ARG A 72 15.00 -3.03 4.79
C ARG A 72 14.13 -2.82 6.02
N ALA A 73 14.61 -3.40 7.12
CA ALA A 73 14.11 -3.39 8.49
C ALA A 73 12.63 -3.04 8.64
N PHE A 74 11.81 -4.07 8.87
CA PHE A 74 10.67 -3.91 9.76
C PHE A 74 11.25 -4.08 11.17
N PRO A 75 11.46 -3.01 11.96
CA PRO A 75 11.74 -3.21 13.37
C PRO A 75 10.62 -4.09 13.93
N LYS A 76 10.93 -5.06 14.80
CA LYS A 76 9.93 -5.96 15.40
C LYS A 76 8.70 -5.19 15.90
N GLN A 77 8.94 -3.98 16.40
CA GLN A 77 7.94 -2.97 16.77
C GLN A 77 6.93 -2.65 15.65
N ALA A 78 7.37 -2.42 14.41
CA ALA A 78 6.51 -2.11 13.28
C ALA A 78 5.61 -3.28 12.86
N LEU A 79 6.08 -4.53 13.02
CA LEU A 79 5.29 -5.74 12.78
C LEU A 79 4.26 -6.00 13.89
N MET A 80 4.61 -5.66 15.13
CA MET A 80 3.75 -5.79 16.31
C MET A 80 2.66 -4.72 16.39
N GLY A 81 2.60 -3.81 15.41
CA GLY A 81 1.67 -2.69 15.43
C GLY A 81 1.89 -1.80 16.65
N GLU A 82 3.16 -1.63 17.09
CA GLU A 82 3.48 -0.64 18.12
C GLU A 82 2.75 0.66 17.75
N PRO A 83 1.92 1.17 18.66
CA PRO A 83 1.02 2.25 18.33
C PRO A 83 1.86 3.41 17.83
N PHE A 84 1.32 4.15 16.86
CA PHE A 84 1.89 5.39 16.34
C PHE A 84 1.97 6.49 17.43
N GLN A 85 2.34 6.17 18.68
CA GLN A 85 2.35 7.05 19.84
C GLN A 85 3.24 8.28 19.66
N ASN A 86 4.18 8.25 18.70
CA ASN A 86 5.04 9.40 18.40
C ASN A 86 5.03 9.84 16.93
N ALA A 87 4.19 9.23 16.07
CA ALA A 87 3.93 9.90 14.80
C ALA A 87 3.02 11.08 15.15
N ARG A 88 3.58 12.29 15.15
CA ARG A 88 2.79 13.49 14.89
C ARG A 88 2.16 13.26 13.53
N LEU A 89 1.00 12.60 13.51
CA LEU A 89 0.09 12.73 12.39
C LEU A 89 -0.04 14.23 12.21
N PRO A 90 0.22 14.77 11.01
CA PRO A 90 -0.09 16.19 10.79
C PRO A 90 -1.53 16.36 11.26
N GLY A 91 -1.85 17.49 11.90
CA GLY A 91 -3.19 17.80 12.41
C GLY A 91 -4.22 17.98 11.28
N ILE A 92 -4.17 17.11 10.27
CA ILE A 92 -5.12 16.96 9.20
C ILE A 92 -6.28 16.19 9.83
N GLN A 93 -7.18 16.96 10.43
CA GLN A 93 -8.55 16.53 10.52
C GLN A 93 -9.06 16.49 9.08
N LEU A 94 -9.31 15.29 8.56
CA LEU A 94 -10.10 15.16 7.34
C LEU A 94 -11.39 15.94 7.58
N PRO A 95 -11.86 16.76 6.63
CA PRO A 95 -13.17 17.37 6.76
C PRO A 95 -14.14 16.22 6.90
N ILE A 96 -14.66 16.04 8.12
CA ILE A 96 -15.73 15.08 8.32
C ILE A 96 -16.85 15.65 7.46
N PRO A 97 -17.47 14.87 6.56
CA PRO A 97 -18.61 15.33 5.79
C PRO A 97 -19.82 15.39 6.74
N PHE A 98 -19.71 16.18 7.80
CA PHE A 98 -20.85 16.72 8.49
C PHE A 98 -21.39 17.80 7.56
N VAL A 99 -22.30 17.40 6.69
CA VAL A 99 -23.33 18.32 6.22
C VAL A 99 -23.85 19.04 7.47
N GLU A 100 -23.79 20.38 7.47
CA GLU A 100 -24.20 21.20 8.62
C GLU A 100 -25.65 20.95 9.04
N ASN A 101 -26.43 20.33 8.15
CA ASN A 101 -27.83 20.01 8.39
C ASN A 101 -28.16 18.57 7.96
N LEU A 102 -27.98 17.63 8.89
CA LEU A 102 -28.45 16.25 8.73
C LEU A 102 -29.94 16.20 8.33
N GLN A 103 -30.73 17.14 8.84
CA GLN A 103 -32.16 17.23 8.55
C GLN A 103 -32.43 17.54 7.08
N GLU A 104 -31.61 18.40 6.46
CA GLU A 104 -31.71 18.70 5.02
C GLU A 104 -31.27 17.51 4.16
N MET A 105 -30.25 16.75 4.60
CA MET A 105 -29.83 15.52 3.92
C MET A 105 -30.92 14.44 3.97
N TYR A 106 -31.53 14.23 5.15
CA TYR A 106 -32.68 13.33 5.29
C TYR A 106 -33.89 13.79 4.46
N TYR A 107 -34.15 15.10 4.40
CA TYR A 107 -35.22 15.66 3.58
C TYR A 107 -34.98 15.40 2.08
N ARG A 108 -33.77 15.62 1.57
CA ARG A 108 -33.42 15.36 0.17
C ARG A 108 -33.50 13.87 -0.17
N ALA A 109 -33.01 12.99 0.70
CA ALA A 109 -33.11 11.55 0.51
C ALA A 109 -34.58 11.11 0.41
N ARG A 110 -35.44 11.58 1.34
CA ARG A 110 -36.87 11.28 1.35
C ARG A 110 -37.62 11.88 0.16
N PHE A 111 -37.23 13.08 -0.27
CA PHE A 111 -37.82 13.72 -1.45
C PHE A 111 -37.55 12.91 -2.72
N LEU A 112 -36.34 12.39 -2.89
CA LEU A 112 -35.95 11.55 -4.04
C LEU A 112 -36.65 10.18 -4.02
N GLU A 113 -36.94 9.62 -2.84
CA GLU A 113 -37.76 8.41 -2.70
C GLU A 113 -39.21 8.65 -3.15
N THR A 114 -39.77 9.84 -2.86
CA THR A 114 -41.16 10.18 -3.18
C THR A 114 -41.37 10.70 -4.60
N ASN A 115 -40.36 11.29 -5.21
CA ASN A 115 -40.40 11.83 -6.56
C ASN A 115 -39.17 11.31 -7.33
N PRO A 116 -39.20 10.05 -7.79
CA PRO A 116 -38.12 9.54 -8.63
C PRO A 116 -38.04 10.42 -9.88
N VAL A 117 -36.85 10.93 -10.17
CA VAL A 117 -36.60 11.70 -11.39
C VAL A 117 -36.73 10.72 -12.57
N THR A 118 -37.91 10.71 -13.20
CA THR A 118 -38.11 10.02 -14.47
C THR A 118 -37.31 10.75 -15.53
N THR A 119 -36.30 10.06 -16.07
CA THR A 119 -35.50 10.51 -17.22
C THR A 119 -36.28 10.29 -18.50
#